data_AF-A0ABD5Q6P7-F1
#
_entry.id   AF-A0ABD5Q6P7-F1
#
_cell.length_a   1.000
_cell.length_b   1.000
_cell.length_c   1.000
_cell.angle_alpha   90.00
_cell.angle_beta   90.00
_cell.angle_gamma   90.00
#
_symmetry.space_group_name_H-M   'P 1'
#
loop_
_entity.id
_entity.type
_entity.pdbx_description
1 polymer ?
#
loop_
_entity_poly.entity_id
_entity_poly.type
_entity_poly.pdbx_seq_one_letter_code
_entity_poly.pdbx_strand_id
1 'polypeptide(L)'
;MSSETAALLTKTQRQRIRNRFAELDSGKRRRDQQRIRERIAAGTKDFGLLVDYPDDQLRTAFDDYGDDELLDVLADGRVVLERVRESRGLDRERVVERARERTRAATDDDADTETLGRLHFETASEVRRRVEADVRERQRPSPWRRRSDRLLRTAVWFLLPVLLLWVADQVAKTTFLADYKPVWAVLFAVSVVATTGAVAIKSAQFLKHSVVSPLRTLVTDPETALSTLYDRIVATPGRRLRRAWDDL
;
A
#
# COMPACT_ATOMS: atom_id res chain seq x y z
N MET A 1 -13.80 48.60 9.82
CA MET A 1 -12.61 48.70 8.95
C MET A 1 -11.98 47.32 8.91
N SER A 2 -12.15 46.57 7.83
CA SER A 2 -11.51 45.25 7.69
C SER A 2 -10.00 45.48 7.60
N SER A 3 -9.23 45.17 8.65
CA SER A 3 -7.78 45.15 8.54
C SER A 3 -7.44 44.13 7.46
N GLU A 4 -6.96 44.59 6.31
CA GLU A 4 -6.55 43.73 5.22
C GLU A 4 -5.35 42.90 5.72
N THR A 5 -5.60 41.66 6.13
CA THR A 5 -4.60 40.77 6.71
C THR A 5 -3.41 40.68 5.77
N ALA A 6 -2.20 40.86 6.30
CA ALA A 6 -0.97 40.89 5.53
C ALA A 6 -0.63 39.49 5.00
N ALA A 7 -1.32 39.08 3.94
CA ALA A 7 -1.02 37.85 3.23
C ALA A 7 0.37 37.92 2.57
N LEU A 8 1.01 36.76 2.42
CA LEU A 8 2.30 36.58 1.75
C LEU A 8 2.40 37.41 0.44
N LEU A 9 1.34 37.34 -0.37
CA LEU A 9 1.21 38.03 -1.63
C LEU A 9 0.03 38.98 -1.62
N THR A 10 0.23 40.19 -2.13
CA THR A 10 -0.87 41.15 -2.28
C THR A 10 -1.89 40.68 -3.32
N LYS A 11 -3.13 41.20 -3.26
CA LYS A 11 -4.17 40.92 -4.26
C LYS A 11 -3.68 41.15 -5.69
N THR A 12 -2.96 42.26 -5.92
CA THR A 12 -2.38 42.60 -7.22
C THR A 12 -1.31 41.60 -7.66
N GLN A 13 -0.44 41.14 -6.76
CA GLN A 13 0.59 40.15 -7.09
C GLN A 13 -0.02 38.80 -7.46
N ARG A 14 -1.05 38.35 -6.72
CA ARG A 14 -1.80 37.13 -7.05
C ARG A 14 -2.40 37.19 -8.46
N GLN A 15 -3.05 38.31 -8.80
CA GLN A 15 -3.61 38.51 -10.13
C GLN A 15 -2.54 38.49 -11.23
N ARG A 16 -1.40 39.13 -10.99
CA ARG A 16 -0.28 39.16 -11.94
C ARG A 16 0.33 37.79 -12.19
N ILE A 17 0.43 36.94 -11.16
CA ILE A 17 0.89 35.55 -11.31
C ILE A 17 -0.08 34.77 -12.22
N ARG A 18 -1.39 34.89 -11.98
CA ARG A 18 -2.43 34.23 -12.80
C ARG A 18 -2.35 34.67 -14.27
N ASN A 19 -2.21 35.97 -14.51
CA ASN A 19 -2.09 36.54 -15.86
C ASN A 19 -0.66 36.45 -16.44
N ARG A 20 0.26 35.69 -15.79
CA ARG A 20 1.65 35.51 -16.21
C ARG A 20 2.40 36.84 -16.49
N PHE A 21 2.05 37.89 -15.76
CA PHE A 21 2.60 39.25 -15.92
C PHE A 21 2.45 39.84 -17.34
N ALA A 22 1.46 39.39 -18.12
CA ALA A 22 1.27 39.81 -19.52
C ALA A 22 1.12 41.34 -19.67
N GLU A 23 0.49 41.99 -18.69
CA GLU A 23 0.17 43.42 -18.69
C GLU A 23 1.35 44.33 -18.25
N LEU A 24 2.52 43.77 -17.90
CA LEU A 24 3.66 44.55 -17.40
C LEU A 24 4.79 44.66 -18.42
N ASP A 25 5.32 45.88 -18.56
CA ASP A 25 6.59 46.17 -19.22
C ASP A 25 7.75 45.36 -18.61
N SER A 26 8.78 45.05 -19.40
CA SER A 26 9.92 44.19 -19.00
C SER A 26 10.58 44.62 -17.69
N GLY A 27 10.81 45.93 -17.50
CA GLY A 27 11.41 46.49 -16.28
C GLY A 27 10.52 46.37 -15.04
N LYS A 28 9.21 46.64 -15.19
CA LYS A 28 8.24 46.47 -14.09
C LYS A 28 8.05 45.00 -13.75
N ARG A 29 7.98 44.13 -14.76
CA ARG A 29 7.88 42.68 -14.63
C ARG A 29 9.04 42.11 -13.82
N ARG A 30 10.28 42.46 -14.16
CA ARG A 30 11.48 41.97 -13.43
C ARG A 30 11.46 42.38 -11.96
N ARG A 31 11.13 43.65 -11.66
CA ARG A 31 11.03 44.15 -10.28
C ARG A 31 9.94 43.44 -9.49
N ASP A 32 8.76 43.26 -10.08
CA ASP A 32 7.65 42.60 -9.40
C ASP A 32 7.94 41.12 -9.14
N GLN A 33 8.50 40.41 -10.12
CA GLN A 33 8.97 39.03 -9.96
C GLN A 33 10.06 38.90 -8.89
N GLN A 34 10.95 39.88 -8.75
CA GLN A 34 11.97 39.89 -7.70
C GLN A 34 11.33 40.03 -6.31
N ARG A 35 10.41 40.99 -6.15
CA ARG A 35 9.68 41.19 -4.88
C ARG A 35 8.84 39.97 -4.49
N ILE A 36 8.19 39.34 -5.46
CA ILE A 36 7.44 38.09 -5.23
C ILE A 36 8.38 36.98 -4.76
N ARG A 37 9.55 36.82 -5.40
CA ARG A 37 10.56 35.83 -4.98
C ARG A 37 11.03 36.07 -3.55
N GLU A 38 11.34 37.32 -3.20
CA GLU A 38 11.75 37.70 -1.84
C GLU A 38 10.66 37.39 -0.80
N ARG A 39 9.40 37.72 -1.11
CA ARG A 39 8.26 37.42 -0.23
C ARG A 39 8.06 35.92 -0.03
N ILE A 40 8.09 35.13 -1.11
CA ILE A 40 7.96 33.66 -1.01
C ILE A 40 9.10 33.08 -0.15
N ALA A 41 10.33 33.54 -0.35
CA ALA A 41 11.47 33.08 0.43
C ALA A 41 11.34 33.45 1.92
N ALA A 42 10.92 34.68 2.21
CA ALA A 42 10.67 35.14 3.58
C ALA A 42 9.56 34.33 4.26
N GLY A 43 8.38 34.21 3.63
CA GLY A 43 7.28 33.45 4.23
C GLY A 43 7.56 31.95 4.37
N THR A 44 8.37 31.37 3.50
CA THR A 44 8.83 29.98 3.68
C THR A 44 9.73 29.83 4.90
N LYS A 45 10.53 30.87 5.21
CA LYS A 45 11.39 30.90 6.40
C LYS A 45 10.56 31.08 7.68
N ASP A 46 9.45 31.79 7.60
CA ASP A 46 8.54 32.02 8.73
C ASP A 46 7.91 30.72 9.25
N PHE A 47 7.75 29.67 8.41
CA PHE A 47 7.36 28.34 8.90
C PHE A 47 8.29 27.81 10.00
N GLY A 48 9.56 28.21 10.00
CA GLY A 48 10.50 27.84 11.05
C GLY A 48 10.14 28.40 12.44
N LEU A 49 9.42 29.53 12.48
CA LEU A 49 8.89 30.15 13.71
C LEU A 49 7.52 29.59 14.10
N LEU A 50 6.89 28.81 13.21
CA LEU A 50 5.59 28.20 13.44
C LEU A 50 5.70 26.74 13.91
N VAL A 51 6.92 26.18 13.94
CA VAL A 51 7.13 24.78 14.33
C VAL A 51 6.80 24.56 15.80
N ASP A 52 7.17 25.49 16.66
CA ASP A 52 6.98 25.51 18.11
C ASP A 52 5.85 26.47 18.53
N TYR A 53 4.99 26.85 17.60
CA TYR A 53 3.86 27.72 17.91
C TYR A 53 2.79 26.96 18.71
N PRO A 54 2.28 27.51 19.82
CA PRO A 54 1.36 26.79 20.70
C PRO A 54 0.10 26.30 19.99
N ASP A 55 -0.32 25.07 20.29
CA ASP A 55 -1.44 24.40 19.63
C ASP A 55 -2.74 25.21 19.67
N ASP A 56 -3.04 25.83 20.82
CA ASP A 56 -4.24 26.65 21.00
C ASP A 56 -4.22 27.89 20.09
N GLN A 57 -3.06 28.54 19.96
CA GLN A 57 -2.93 29.70 19.09
C GLN A 57 -2.96 29.31 17.61
N LEU A 58 -2.38 28.14 17.27
CA LEU A 58 -2.43 27.61 15.91
C LEU A 58 -3.88 27.29 15.53
N ARG A 59 -4.64 26.67 16.42
CA ARG A 59 -6.08 26.41 16.23
C ARG A 59 -6.84 27.73 16.00
N THR A 60 -6.66 28.71 16.89
CA THR A 60 -7.31 30.02 16.73
C THR A 60 -6.94 30.73 15.43
N ALA A 61 -5.71 30.56 14.93
CA ALA A 61 -5.31 31.14 13.65
C ALA A 61 -6.07 30.54 12.44
N PHE A 62 -6.63 29.35 12.58
CA PHE A 62 -7.39 28.65 11.53
C PHE A 62 -8.89 28.50 11.84
N ASP A 63 -9.39 29.06 12.96
CA ASP A 63 -10.80 28.90 13.38
C ASP A 63 -11.82 29.42 12.34
N ASP A 64 -11.42 30.39 11.52
CA ASP A 64 -12.27 30.95 10.45
C ASP A 64 -12.34 30.06 9.20
N TYR A 65 -11.48 29.03 9.09
CA TYR A 65 -11.43 28.12 7.95
C TYR A 65 -12.30 26.89 8.21
N GLY A 66 -13.15 26.54 7.24
CA GLY A 66 -13.83 25.24 7.25
C GLY A 66 -12.87 24.09 6.94
N ASP A 67 -13.18 22.87 7.39
CA ASP A 67 -12.34 21.68 7.19
C ASP A 67 -11.94 21.45 5.73
N ASP A 68 -12.89 21.56 4.79
CA ASP A 68 -12.64 21.38 3.35
C ASP A 68 -11.69 22.46 2.79
N GLU A 69 -11.87 23.72 3.22
CA GLU A 69 -11.00 24.82 2.79
C GLU A 69 -9.59 24.65 3.35
N LEU A 70 -9.47 24.21 4.61
CA LEU A 70 -8.18 23.94 5.24
C LEU A 70 -7.48 22.76 4.56
N LEU A 71 -8.21 21.71 4.18
CA LEU A 71 -7.68 20.58 3.41
C LEU A 71 -7.10 21.03 2.07
N ASP A 72 -7.82 21.86 1.32
CA ASP A 72 -7.35 22.40 0.04
C ASP A 72 -6.08 23.24 0.22
N VAL A 73 -6.05 24.12 1.23
CA VAL A 73 -4.88 24.96 1.54
C VAL A 73 -3.67 24.12 1.94
N LEU A 74 -3.86 23.10 2.77
CA LEU A 74 -2.79 22.18 3.19
C LEU A 74 -2.28 21.34 2.01
N ALA A 75 -3.16 20.90 1.11
CA ALA A 75 -2.78 20.17 -0.10
C ALA A 75 -1.96 21.06 -1.05
N ASP A 76 -2.40 22.30 -1.29
CA ASP A 76 -1.67 23.27 -2.10
C ASP A 76 -0.28 23.58 -1.50
N GLY A 77 -0.22 23.81 -0.19
CA GLY A 77 1.03 24.01 0.55
C GLY A 77 1.97 22.82 0.39
N ARG A 78 1.45 21.59 0.53
CA ARG A 78 2.21 20.36 0.34
C ARG A 78 2.81 20.26 -1.06
N VAL A 79 2.02 20.54 -2.11
CA VAL A 79 2.48 20.53 -3.49
C VAL A 79 3.59 21.56 -3.71
N VAL A 80 3.43 22.78 -3.18
CA VAL A 80 4.43 23.84 -3.31
C VAL A 80 5.75 23.43 -2.65
N LEU A 81 5.71 22.91 -1.42
CA LEU A 81 6.92 22.48 -0.69
C LEU A 81 7.65 21.34 -1.41
N GLU A 82 6.92 20.36 -1.96
CA GLU A 82 7.52 19.29 -2.76
C GLU A 82 8.13 19.79 -4.07
N ARG A 83 7.47 20.73 -4.76
CA ARG A 83 8.03 21.36 -5.96
C ARG A 83 9.32 22.12 -5.65
N VAL A 84 9.37 22.82 -4.51
CA VAL A 84 10.60 23.50 -4.06
C VAL A 84 11.70 22.48 -3.79
N ARG A 85 11.41 21.40 -3.06
CA ARG A 85 12.34 20.30 -2.79
C ARG A 85 12.94 19.73 -4.09
N GLU A 86 12.07 19.31 -5.01
CA GLU A 86 12.46 18.72 -6.31
C GLU A 86 13.25 19.72 -7.17
N SER A 87 12.80 20.98 -7.27
CA SER A 87 13.50 22.01 -8.06
C SER A 87 14.92 22.31 -7.57
N ARG A 88 15.20 21.99 -6.30
CA ARG A 88 16.51 22.17 -5.68
C ARG A 88 17.32 20.88 -5.57
N GLY A 89 16.80 19.76 -6.09
CA GLY A 89 17.47 18.45 -6.00
C GLY A 89 17.66 17.97 -4.57
N LEU A 90 16.78 18.36 -3.65
CA LEU A 90 16.87 17.96 -2.25
C LEU A 90 16.29 16.55 -2.09
N ASP A 91 17.08 15.66 -1.48
CA ASP A 91 16.63 14.31 -1.19
C ASP A 91 15.45 14.31 -0.20
N ARG A 92 14.44 13.49 -0.51
CA ARG A 92 13.21 13.41 0.29
C ARG A 92 13.47 12.81 1.66
N GLU A 93 14.31 11.77 1.76
CA GLU A 93 14.60 11.13 3.04
C GLU A 93 15.33 12.11 3.97
N ARG A 94 16.29 12.87 3.43
CA ARG A 94 16.99 13.92 4.17
C ARG A 94 16.06 15.03 4.70
N VAL A 95 15.04 15.43 3.93
CA VAL A 95 14.03 16.41 4.42
C VAL A 95 13.18 15.82 5.54
N VAL A 96 12.77 14.55 5.42
CA VAL A 96 12.03 13.83 6.46
C VAL A 96 12.84 13.70 7.74
N GLU A 97 14.12 13.33 7.65
CA GLU A 97 15.03 13.26 8.79
C GLU A 97 15.17 14.62 9.47
N ARG A 98 15.37 15.68 8.69
CA ARG A 98 15.47 17.05 9.23
C ARG A 98 14.18 17.51 9.92
N ALA A 99 13.02 17.14 9.38
CA ALA A 99 11.72 17.42 10.00
C ALA A 99 11.59 16.71 11.35
N ARG A 100 11.99 15.43 11.45
CA ARG A 100 11.99 14.69 12.72
C ARG A 100 12.91 15.32 13.76
N GLU A 101 14.10 15.73 13.38
CA GLU A 101 15.02 16.44 14.28
C GLU A 101 14.40 17.73 14.82
N ARG A 102 13.71 18.50 13.97
CA ARG A 102 13.01 19.72 14.37
C ARG A 102 11.86 19.41 15.33
N THR A 103 11.04 18.42 15.04
CA THR A 103 9.93 18.01 15.91
C THR A 103 10.42 17.55 17.27
N ARG A 104 11.47 16.72 17.34
CA ARG A 104 12.06 16.29 18.61
C ARG A 104 12.57 17.48 19.42
N ALA A 105 13.34 18.36 18.78
CA ALA A 105 13.87 19.55 19.45
C ALA A 105 12.76 20.45 20.01
N ALA A 106 11.64 20.61 19.29
CA ALA A 106 10.51 21.42 19.75
C ALA A 106 9.66 20.73 20.83
N THR A 107 9.57 19.39 20.81
CA THR A 107 8.79 18.62 21.82
C THR A 107 9.49 18.57 23.18
N ASP A 108 10.82 18.63 23.20
CA ASP A 108 11.61 18.58 24.44
C ASP A 108 11.52 19.88 25.27
N ASP A 109 11.10 21.00 24.66
CA ASP A 109 11.16 22.34 25.24
C ASP A 109 9.80 22.88 25.77
N ASP A 110 8.64 22.38 25.32
CA ASP A 110 7.35 23.02 25.66
C ASP A 110 6.14 22.07 25.80
N ALA A 111 5.28 22.34 26.78
CA ALA A 111 4.10 21.51 27.11
C ALA A 111 2.89 21.77 26.19
N ASP A 112 2.86 22.93 25.51
CA ASP A 112 1.70 23.40 24.74
C ASP A 112 1.76 23.03 23.24
N THR A 113 2.58 22.02 22.88
CA THR A 113 2.78 21.52 21.51
C THR A 113 2.47 20.02 21.37
N GLU A 114 1.39 19.55 22.00
CA GLU A 114 0.97 18.15 21.99
C GLU A 114 0.81 17.59 20.55
N THR A 115 0.37 18.43 19.60
CA THR A 115 0.22 18.01 18.20
C THR A 115 1.55 17.59 17.57
N LEU A 116 2.68 18.18 17.97
CA LEU A 116 4.01 17.82 17.48
C LEU A 116 4.37 16.37 17.85
N GLY A 117 4.01 15.93 19.06
CA GLY A 117 4.21 14.56 19.53
C GLY A 117 3.42 13.52 18.71
N ARG A 118 2.37 13.95 18.00
CA ARG A 118 1.54 13.09 17.13
C ARG A 118 2.02 13.07 15.67
N LEU A 119 2.96 13.94 15.29
CA LEU A 119 3.45 14.00 13.91
C LEU A 119 4.34 12.80 13.59
N HIS A 120 3.88 11.97 12.65
CA HIS A 120 4.64 10.84 12.13
C HIS A 120 5.15 11.11 10.72
N PHE A 121 6.40 11.52 10.62
CA PHE A 121 7.11 11.58 9.33
C PHE A 121 7.70 10.22 9.03
N GLU A 122 7.52 9.71 7.81
CA GLU A 122 8.02 8.39 7.39
C GLU A 122 8.87 8.49 6.13
N THR A 123 9.95 7.72 6.09
CA THR A 123 10.77 7.59 4.89
C THR A 123 10.17 6.54 3.95
N ALA A 124 10.53 6.60 2.66
CA ALA A 124 10.09 5.60 1.69
C ALA A 124 10.56 4.19 2.07
N SER A 125 11.78 4.09 2.62
CA SER A 125 12.35 2.85 3.15
C SER A 125 11.56 2.27 4.34
N GLU A 126 11.01 3.11 5.23
CA GLU A 126 10.16 2.66 6.33
C GLU A 126 8.77 2.23 5.88
N VAL A 127 8.14 3.00 4.99
CA VAL A 127 6.85 2.61 4.38
C VAL A 127 7.01 1.25 3.70
N ARG A 128 8.09 1.05 2.93
CA ARG A 128 8.40 -0.23 2.30
C ARG A 128 8.54 -1.35 3.32
N ARG A 129 9.33 -1.15 4.39
CA ARG A 129 9.49 -2.16 5.45
C ARG A 129 8.18 -2.51 6.14
N ARG A 130 7.33 -1.53 6.43
CA ARG A 130 6.01 -1.77 7.03
C ARG A 130 5.12 -2.57 6.08
N VAL A 131 5.05 -2.17 4.81
CA VAL A 131 4.27 -2.89 3.80
C VAL A 131 4.79 -4.32 3.63
N GLU A 132 6.11 -4.52 3.57
CA GLU A 132 6.70 -5.87 3.51
C GLU A 132 6.35 -6.71 4.74
N ALA A 133 6.34 -6.11 5.95
CA ALA A 133 5.93 -6.78 7.18
C ALA A 133 4.44 -7.15 7.17
N ASP A 134 3.57 -6.22 6.80
CA ASP A 134 2.11 -6.41 6.68
C ASP A 134 1.79 -7.50 5.65
N VAL A 135 2.45 -7.46 4.49
CA VAL A 135 2.31 -8.48 3.44
C VAL A 135 2.78 -9.83 3.97
N ARG A 136 3.91 -9.90 4.65
CA ARG A 136 4.43 -11.14 5.23
C ARG A 136 3.47 -11.70 6.29
N GLU A 137 2.85 -10.85 7.10
CA GLU A 137 1.88 -11.25 8.12
C GLU A 137 0.59 -11.78 7.49
N ARG A 138 0.03 -11.07 6.51
CA ARG A 138 -1.16 -11.52 5.76
C ARG A 138 -0.89 -12.79 4.94
N GLN A 139 0.34 -12.98 4.48
CA GLN A 139 0.76 -14.17 3.74
C GLN A 139 1.22 -15.32 4.65
N ARG A 140 1.24 -15.17 5.98
CA ARG A 140 1.56 -16.29 6.89
C ARG A 140 0.63 -17.45 6.56
N PRO A 141 1.15 -18.62 6.11
CA PRO A 141 0.31 -19.70 5.68
C PRO A 141 -0.56 -20.14 6.85
N SER A 142 -1.88 -20.10 6.63
CA SER A 142 -2.84 -20.52 7.65
C SER A 142 -2.50 -21.94 8.13
N PRO A 143 -2.80 -22.28 9.41
CA PRO A 143 -2.50 -23.61 9.95
C PRO A 143 -3.00 -24.75 9.05
N TRP A 144 -4.14 -24.52 8.39
CA TRP A 144 -4.77 -25.41 7.41
C TRP A 144 -4.00 -25.55 6.09
N ARG A 145 -3.46 -24.44 5.55
CA ARG A 145 -2.60 -24.49 4.36
C ARG A 145 -1.31 -25.27 4.65
N ARG A 146 -0.73 -25.09 5.84
CA ARG A 146 0.42 -25.89 6.29
C ARG A 146 0.10 -27.38 6.40
N ARG A 147 -1.08 -27.76 6.89
CA ARG A 147 -1.51 -29.17 6.96
C ARG A 147 -1.75 -29.76 5.56
N SER A 148 -2.39 -29.02 4.67
CA SER A 148 -2.59 -29.43 3.27
C SER A 148 -1.27 -29.63 2.51
N ASP A 149 -0.33 -28.70 2.66
CA ASP A 149 0.98 -28.80 1.99
C ASP A 149 1.81 -29.97 2.52
N ARG A 150 1.71 -30.30 3.82
CA ARG A 150 2.32 -31.52 4.37
C ARG A 150 1.72 -32.77 3.75
N LEU A 151 0.39 -32.87 3.68
CA LEU A 151 -0.29 -34.02 3.08
C LEU A 151 0.06 -34.18 1.60
N LEU A 152 0.11 -33.10 0.83
CA LEU A 152 0.56 -33.14 -0.58
C LEU A 152 2.01 -33.60 -0.70
N ARG A 153 2.89 -33.11 0.17
CA ARG A 153 4.30 -33.53 0.16
C ARG A 153 4.44 -35.01 0.50
N THR A 154 3.67 -35.50 1.47
CA THR A 154 3.57 -36.92 1.81
C THR A 154 3.06 -37.74 0.62
N ALA A 155 1.99 -37.30 -0.03
CA ALA A 155 1.46 -37.97 -1.22
C ALA A 155 2.51 -38.07 -2.35
N VAL A 156 3.20 -36.97 -2.66
CA VAL A 156 4.27 -36.95 -3.66
C VAL A 156 5.42 -37.89 -3.27
N TRP A 157 5.86 -37.88 -2.02
CA TRP A 157 6.93 -38.75 -1.53
C TRP A 157 6.61 -40.24 -1.69
N PHE A 158 5.35 -40.62 -1.48
CA PHE A 158 4.91 -42.00 -1.61
C PHE A 158 4.57 -42.39 -3.05
N LEU A 159 4.12 -41.45 -3.90
CA LEU A 159 3.74 -41.73 -5.29
C LEU A 159 4.93 -41.74 -6.24
N LEU A 160 5.90 -40.86 -6.03
CA LEU A 160 7.00 -40.64 -6.97
C LEU A 160 7.91 -41.87 -7.17
N PRO A 161 8.28 -42.63 -6.12
CA PRO A 161 9.02 -43.89 -6.28
C PRO A 161 8.22 -44.95 -7.05
N VAL A 162 6.91 -45.04 -6.80
CA VAL A 162 6.01 -45.98 -7.49
C VAL A 162 5.96 -45.66 -8.99
N LEU A 163 5.84 -44.37 -9.33
CA LEU A 163 5.81 -43.90 -10.72
C LEU A 163 7.14 -44.16 -11.44
N LEU A 164 8.26 -43.83 -10.82
CA LEU A 164 9.60 -44.03 -11.41
C LEU A 164 9.89 -45.50 -11.67
N LEU A 165 9.54 -46.38 -10.73
CA LEU A 165 9.75 -47.81 -10.87
C LEU A 165 8.75 -48.45 -11.84
N TRP A 166 7.53 -47.92 -11.94
CA TRP A 166 6.59 -48.33 -12.98
C TRP A 166 7.10 -48.02 -14.39
N VAL A 167 7.65 -46.82 -14.59
CA VAL A 167 8.30 -46.46 -15.86
C VAL A 167 9.50 -47.38 -16.13
N ALA A 168 10.33 -47.66 -15.12
CA ALA A 168 11.48 -48.55 -15.26
C ALA A 168 11.07 -50.00 -15.62
N ASP A 169 10.01 -50.54 -15.01
CA ASP A 169 9.49 -51.89 -15.27
C ASP A 169 8.93 -52.01 -16.69
N GLN A 170 8.25 -50.98 -17.20
CA GLN A 170 7.76 -50.91 -18.59
C GLN A 170 8.91 -50.86 -19.60
N VAL A 171 9.97 -50.09 -19.32
CA VAL A 171 11.13 -49.96 -20.20
C VAL A 171 12.01 -51.22 -20.18
N ALA A 172 12.23 -51.81 -19.00
CA ALA A 172 13.06 -52.98 -18.82
C ALA A 172 12.33 -54.31 -19.09
N LYS A 173 11.00 -54.27 -19.26
CA LYS A 173 10.12 -55.45 -19.40
C LYS A 173 10.30 -56.47 -18.27
N THR A 174 10.55 -55.97 -17.06
CA THR A 174 10.68 -56.80 -15.85
C THR A 174 9.32 -57.08 -15.23
N THR A 175 9.25 -57.99 -14.25
CA THR A 175 8.03 -58.29 -13.46
C THR A 175 8.14 -57.81 -12.01
N PHE A 176 9.04 -56.86 -11.73
CA PHE A 176 9.43 -56.50 -10.37
C PHE A 176 8.26 -55.91 -9.57
N LEU A 177 7.35 -55.18 -10.24
CA LEU A 177 6.12 -54.69 -9.61
C LEU A 177 5.11 -55.81 -9.30
N ALA A 178 5.14 -56.91 -10.06
CA ALA A 178 4.19 -58.02 -9.90
C ALA A 178 4.51 -58.88 -8.68
N ASP A 179 5.80 -59.02 -8.34
CA ASP A 179 6.25 -59.81 -7.18
C ASP A 179 6.02 -59.09 -5.84
N TYR A 180 5.99 -57.76 -5.84
CA TYR A 180 5.80 -56.92 -4.65
C TYR A 180 4.46 -56.17 -4.61
N LYS A 181 3.43 -56.67 -5.33
CA LYS A 181 2.07 -56.11 -5.38
C LYS A 181 1.52 -55.57 -4.05
N PRO A 182 1.59 -56.30 -2.91
CA PRO A 182 1.01 -55.80 -1.65
C PRO A 182 1.72 -54.53 -1.12
N VAL A 183 3.05 -54.42 -1.30
CA VAL A 183 3.81 -53.25 -0.86
C VAL A 183 3.42 -52.02 -1.68
N TRP A 184 3.31 -52.18 -3.01
CA TRP A 184 2.92 -51.10 -3.91
C TRP A 184 1.48 -50.65 -3.71
N ALA A 185 0.56 -51.59 -3.44
CA ALA A 185 -0.83 -51.28 -3.11
C ALA A 185 -0.94 -50.40 -1.85
N VAL A 186 -0.12 -50.65 -0.82
CA VAL A 186 -0.08 -49.83 0.41
C VAL A 186 0.45 -48.42 0.13
N LEU A 187 1.57 -48.29 -0.61
CA LEU A 187 2.14 -46.99 -0.96
C LEU A 187 1.17 -46.14 -1.80
N PHE A 188 0.48 -46.78 -2.75
CA PHE A 188 -0.57 -46.15 -3.53
C PHE A 188 -1.76 -45.71 -2.66
N ALA A 189 -2.24 -46.58 -1.77
CA ALA A 189 -3.34 -46.25 -0.86
C ALA A 189 -3.01 -45.06 0.05
N VAL A 190 -1.80 -45.02 0.62
CA VAL A 190 -1.32 -43.90 1.44
C VAL A 190 -1.28 -42.60 0.64
N SER A 191 -0.81 -42.65 -0.60
CA SER A 191 -0.80 -41.48 -1.48
C SER A 191 -2.21 -40.98 -1.82
N VAL A 192 -3.14 -41.90 -2.11
CA VAL A 192 -4.55 -41.57 -2.39
C VAL A 192 -5.22 -40.94 -1.18
N VAL A 193 -5.01 -41.50 0.02
CA VAL A 193 -5.57 -40.95 1.28
C VAL A 193 -5.00 -39.57 1.57
N ALA A 194 -3.68 -39.38 1.42
CA ALA A 194 -3.03 -38.10 1.64
C ALA A 194 -3.49 -37.03 0.64
N THR A 195 -3.62 -37.39 -0.65
CA THR A 195 -4.13 -36.49 -1.70
C THR A 195 -5.58 -36.11 -1.44
N THR A 196 -6.43 -37.10 -1.14
CA THR A 196 -7.85 -36.88 -0.82
C THR A 196 -8.00 -35.98 0.40
N GLY A 197 -7.20 -36.20 1.46
CA GLY A 197 -7.18 -35.34 2.63
C GLY A 197 -6.73 -33.91 2.31
N ALA A 198 -5.70 -33.73 1.47
CA ALA A 198 -5.25 -32.41 1.07
C ALA A 198 -6.29 -31.66 0.21
N VAL A 199 -6.96 -32.36 -0.70
CA VAL A 199 -8.05 -31.83 -1.52
C VAL A 199 -9.23 -31.48 -0.63
N ALA A 200 -9.65 -32.34 0.29
CA ALA A 200 -10.73 -32.06 1.24
C ALA A 200 -10.46 -30.81 2.08
N ILE A 201 -9.23 -30.64 2.58
CA ILE A 201 -8.84 -29.43 3.32
C ILE A 201 -8.90 -28.19 2.42
N LYS A 202 -8.35 -28.26 1.20
CA LYS A 202 -8.39 -27.13 0.25
C LYS A 202 -9.82 -26.79 -0.17
N SER A 203 -10.65 -27.78 -0.43
CA SER A 203 -12.07 -27.63 -0.75
C SER A 203 -12.85 -27.03 0.41
N ALA A 204 -12.61 -27.47 1.65
CA ALA A 204 -13.24 -26.89 2.84
C ALA A 204 -12.80 -25.43 3.08
N GLN A 205 -11.53 -25.10 2.85
CA GLN A 205 -11.04 -23.72 2.90
C GLN A 205 -11.66 -22.86 1.80
N PHE A 206 -11.75 -23.39 0.58
CA PHE A 206 -12.40 -22.72 -0.53
C PHE A 206 -13.88 -22.48 -0.23
N LEU A 207 -14.60 -23.47 0.29
CA LEU A 207 -16.01 -23.31 0.67
C LEU A 207 -16.18 -22.25 1.77
N LYS A 208 -15.33 -22.30 2.80
CA LYS A 208 -15.36 -21.34 3.91
C LYS A 208 -15.07 -19.89 3.48
N HIS A 209 -14.14 -19.66 2.55
CA HIS A 209 -13.75 -18.29 2.16
C HIS A 209 -14.45 -17.78 0.90
N SER A 210 -14.82 -18.67 -0.02
CA SER A 210 -15.45 -18.32 -1.30
C SER A 210 -16.97 -18.37 -1.24
N VAL A 211 -17.60 -19.07 -0.29
CA VAL A 211 -19.06 -19.24 -0.24
C VAL A 211 -19.68 -18.57 0.98
N VAL A 212 -19.07 -18.69 2.18
CA VAL A 212 -19.65 -18.13 3.42
C VAL A 212 -19.63 -16.60 3.45
N SER A 213 -18.56 -15.96 2.99
CA SER A 213 -18.47 -14.49 2.91
C SER A 213 -19.55 -13.90 1.99
N PRO A 214 -19.72 -14.35 0.73
CA PRO A 214 -20.74 -13.83 -0.16
C PRO A 214 -22.18 -14.18 0.26
N LEU A 215 -22.41 -15.34 0.90
CA LEU A 215 -23.72 -15.69 1.47
C LEU A 215 -24.17 -14.74 2.59
N ARG A 216 -23.23 -14.17 3.36
CA ARG A 216 -23.55 -13.14 4.37
C ARG A 216 -23.99 -11.82 3.73
N THR A 217 -23.37 -11.44 2.62
CA THR A 217 -23.77 -10.25 1.83
C THR A 217 -25.02 -10.47 0.98
N LEU A 218 -25.40 -11.73 0.71
CA LEU A 218 -26.62 -12.08 -0.03
C LEU A 218 -27.90 -11.62 0.67
N VAL A 219 -27.85 -11.42 1.99
CA VAL A 219 -28.98 -10.92 2.79
C VAL A 219 -29.19 -9.41 2.60
N THR A 220 -28.12 -8.67 2.25
CA THR A 220 -28.14 -7.21 2.10
C THR A 220 -28.14 -6.74 0.65
N ASP A 221 -27.52 -7.49 -0.28
CA ASP A 221 -27.46 -7.12 -1.70
C ASP A 221 -27.22 -8.36 -2.62
N PRO A 222 -28.28 -8.94 -3.21
CA PRO A 222 -28.22 -10.22 -3.90
C PRO A 222 -27.54 -10.17 -5.29
N GLU A 223 -27.65 -9.07 -6.03
CA GLU A 223 -27.04 -8.93 -7.37
C GLU A 223 -25.52 -8.79 -7.29
N THR A 224 -25.04 -7.99 -6.33
CA THR A 224 -23.61 -7.80 -6.09
C THR A 224 -22.96 -9.10 -5.58
N ALA A 225 -23.65 -9.87 -4.74
CA ALA A 225 -23.14 -11.14 -4.25
C ALA A 225 -23.02 -12.20 -5.36
N LEU A 226 -24.01 -12.31 -6.26
CA LEU A 226 -24.01 -13.27 -7.37
C LEU A 226 -22.93 -12.97 -8.42
N SER A 227 -22.77 -11.70 -8.80
CA SER A 227 -21.73 -11.27 -9.73
C SER A 227 -20.32 -11.53 -9.17
N THR A 228 -20.11 -11.23 -7.89
CA THR A 228 -18.84 -11.49 -7.21
C THR A 228 -18.54 -13.00 -7.09
N LEU A 229 -19.56 -13.83 -6.89
CA LEU A 229 -19.42 -15.30 -6.85
C LEU A 229 -19.03 -15.85 -8.23
N TYR A 230 -19.72 -15.41 -9.28
CA TYR A 230 -19.46 -15.83 -10.67
C TYR A 230 -18.05 -15.43 -11.11
N ASP A 231 -17.64 -14.20 -10.84
CA ASP A 231 -16.33 -13.71 -11.25
C ASP A 231 -15.19 -14.47 -10.56
N ARG A 232 -15.38 -14.85 -9.29
CA ARG A 232 -14.35 -15.49 -8.48
C ARG A 232 -14.28 -17.01 -8.67
N ILE A 233 -15.41 -17.68 -8.91
CA ILE A 233 -15.48 -19.14 -9.09
C ILE A 233 -15.30 -19.55 -10.55
N VAL A 234 -15.85 -18.77 -11.50
CA VAL A 234 -15.90 -19.18 -12.92
C VAL A 234 -14.94 -18.35 -13.76
N ALA A 235 -15.01 -17.02 -13.68
CA ALA A 235 -14.26 -16.16 -14.60
C ALA A 235 -12.76 -16.07 -14.28
N THR A 236 -12.38 -16.04 -13.01
CA THR A 236 -10.97 -15.87 -12.59
C THR A 236 -10.10 -17.11 -12.86
N PRO A 237 -10.54 -18.35 -12.57
CA PRO A 237 -9.79 -19.55 -12.93
C PRO A 237 -9.69 -19.74 -14.45
N GLY A 238 -10.79 -19.47 -15.18
CA GLY A 238 -10.82 -19.56 -16.65
C GLY A 238 -9.86 -18.57 -17.32
N ARG A 239 -9.76 -17.34 -16.81
CA ARG A 239 -8.80 -16.33 -17.30
C ARG A 239 -7.34 -16.70 -16.99
N ARG A 240 -7.07 -17.38 -15.87
CA ARG A 240 -5.71 -17.87 -15.53
C ARG A 240 -5.29 -19.07 -16.37
N LEU A 241 -6.21 -19.98 -16.65
CA LEU A 241 -6.00 -21.12 -17.55
C LEU A 241 -5.75 -20.66 -18.99
N ARG A 242 -6.50 -19.67 -19.49
CA ARG A 242 -6.23 -19.07 -20.81
C ARG A 242 -4.85 -18.45 -20.91
N ARG A 243 -4.46 -17.60 -19.95
CA ARG A 243 -3.12 -16.99 -19.97
C ARG A 243 -2.00 -18.02 -19.88
N ALA A 244 -2.15 -19.06 -19.07
CA ALA A 244 -1.17 -20.13 -18.99
C ALA A 244 -1.09 -20.98 -20.28
N TRP A 245 -2.12 -20.93 -21.13
CA TRP A 245 -2.17 -21.58 -22.43
C TRP A 245 -1.66 -20.68 -23.56
N ASP A 246 -1.84 -19.36 -23.44
CA ASP A 246 -1.30 -18.36 -24.36
C ASP A 246 0.21 -18.10 -24.12
N ASP A 247 0.73 -18.40 -22.93
CA ASP A 247 2.15 -18.32 -22.56
C ASP A 247 2.95 -19.62 -22.87
N LEU A 248 2.31 -20.64 -23.45
CA LEU A 248 2.93 -21.91 -23.92
C LEU A 248 3.08 -21.90 -25.45
#